data_AF-H3GL23-F1
#
_entry.id   AF-H3GL23-F1
#
_cell.length_a   1.000
_cell.length_b   1.000
_cell.length_c   1.000
_cell.angle_alpha   90.00
_cell.angle_beta   90.00
_cell.angle_gamma   90.00
#
_symmetry.space_group_name_H-M   'P 1'
#
loop_
_entity.id
_entity.type
_entity.pdbx_description
1 polymer ?
#
loop_
_entity_poly.entity_id
_entity_poly.type
_entity_poly.pdbx_seq_one_letter_code
_entity_poly.pdbx_strand_id
1 'polypeptide(L)'
;MHRAVSLGGALALYGLTLEPLWLLVLGVLVLLLAPPWKCVTPPQEKEAFERMRGGSNWYKVHEDLKQPTVAAETLDELNTLALSLIARLHQKYIEDPQGLERIRPDKRKLVRNGIMSLKRNFRTASLEENIPSRSGGDTSYVIDKGDIFAVCVRDPTQNNQIDRDFNTLKFVMIHELAHIFTTSFGHDTLFWNNFGFLLHEAVELGAYKVTDNSKVHTPYCGITVSYSPLFDAKLDSYYAAAPAH
;
A
#
# COMPACT_ATOMS: atom_id res chain seq x y z
N MET A 1 -28.33 44.58 44.51
CA MET A 1 -29.21 45.76 44.34
C MET A 1 -29.77 45.74 42.93
N HIS A 2 -31.12 45.70 42.85
CA HIS A 2 -32.01 46.11 41.73
C HIS A 2 -31.76 45.53 40.32
N ARG A 3 -32.75 45.11 39.53
CA ARG A 3 -34.19 44.82 39.67
C ARG A 3 -34.55 44.18 38.32
N ALA A 4 -35.41 43.16 38.31
CA ALA A 4 -36.07 42.73 37.09
C ALA A 4 -37.03 43.84 36.60
N VAL A 5 -37.07 44.07 35.28
CA VAL A 5 -38.18 44.78 34.61
C VAL A 5 -38.63 43.91 33.45
N SER A 6 -39.85 43.40 33.60
CA SER A 6 -40.69 42.89 32.53
C SER A 6 -41.24 44.07 31.74
N LEU A 7 -41.23 43.97 30.41
CA LEU A 7 -42.11 44.75 29.54
C LEU A 7 -42.64 43.81 28.47
N GLY A 8 -43.85 43.31 28.74
CA GLY A 8 -44.72 42.76 27.71
C GLY A 8 -45.09 43.85 26.71
N GLY A 9 -45.23 43.42 25.45
CA GLY A 9 -45.67 44.26 24.36
C GLY A 9 -46.12 43.38 23.20
N ALA A 10 -47.27 42.73 23.37
CA ALA A 10 -48.01 42.17 22.26
C ALA A 10 -48.55 43.33 21.40
N LEU A 11 -47.97 43.54 20.22
CA LEU A 11 -48.60 44.32 19.17
C LEU A 11 -49.22 43.34 18.16
N ALA A 12 -50.49 43.04 18.40
CA ALA A 12 -51.37 42.53 17.38
C ALA A 12 -51.78 43.71 16.48
N LEU A 13 -51.26 43.76 15.26
CA LEU A 13 -51.82 44.56 14.18
C LEU A 13 -51.92 43.67 12.95
N TYR A 14 -53.09 43.74 12.31
CA TYR A 14 -53.56 42.97 11.15
C TYR A 14 -54.12 41.57 11.48
N GLY A 15 -55.40 41.58 11.85
CA GLY A 15 -56.24 40.39 11.97
C GLY A 15 -56.41 39.66 10.63
N LEU A 16 -55.50 38.72 10.37
CA LEU A 16 -55.69 37.62 9.44
C LEU A 16 -55.34 36.33 10.18
N THR A 17 -56.35 35.57 10.56
CA THR A 17 -56.16 34.19 11.04
C THR A 17 -55.76 33.33 9.83
N LEU A 18 -54.47 33.06 9.70
CA LEU A 18 -53.95 32.12 8.71
C LEU A 18 -54.26 30.70 9.17
N GLU A 19 -55.17 30.03 8.47
CA GLU A 19 -55.50 28.62 8.67
C GLU A 19 -54.27 27.72 8.46
N PRO A 20 -54.11 26.60 9.21
CA PRO A 20 -52.87 25.80 9.25
C PRO A 20 -52.49 25.13 7.91
N LEU A 21 -53.39 25.16 6.92
CA LEU A 21 -53.15 24.55 5.61
C LEU A 21 -52.19 25.35 4.71
N TRP A 22 -51.99 26.64 4.94
CA TRP A 22 -51.17 27.48 4.07
C TRP A 22 -49.66 27.32 4.30
N LEU A 23 -49.24 26.90 5.50
CA LEU A 23 -47.84 26.58 5.78
C LEU A 23 -47.36 25.34 5.02
N LEU A 24 -48.26 24.40 4.72
CA LEU A 24 -47.95 23.23 3.91
C LEU A 24 -47.84 23.58 2.42
N VAL A 25 -48.67 24.49 1.90
CA VAL A 25 -48.65 24.88 0.47
C VAL A 25 -47.39 25.71 0.14
N LEU A 26 -46.98 26.62 1.03
CA LEU A 26 -45.74 27.38 0.84
C LEU A 26 -44.48 26.52 1.07
N GLY A 27 -44.51 25.57 2.01
CA GLY A 27 -43.39 24.63 2.23
C GLY A 27 -43.15 23.70 1.05
N VAL A 28 -44.20 23.24 0.38
CA VAL A 28 -44.12 22.39 -0.83
C VAL A 28 -43.67 23.19 -2.06
N LEU A 29 -44.07 24.46 -2.19
CA LEU A 29 -43.65 25.31 -3.31
C LEU A 29 -42.17 25.68 -3.28
N VAL A 30 -41.59 25.88 -2.08
CA VAL A 30 -40.15 26.17 -1.90
C VAL A 30 -39.28 24.95 -2.26
N LEU A 31 -39.76 23.72 -2.05
CA LEU A 31 -39.05 22.50 -2.43
C LEU A 31 -39.11 22.20 -3.94
N LEU A 32 -40.15 22.67 -4.64
CA LEU A 32 -40.30 22.46 -6.10
C LEU A 32 -39.61 23.54 -6.95
N LEU A 33 -39.27 24.68 -6.35
CA LEU A 33 -38.52 25.77 -7.01
C LEU A 33 -37.03 25.79 -6.64
N ALA A 34 -36.60 24.94 -5.70
CA ALA A 34 -35.17 24.73 -5.47
C ALA A 34 -34.60 24.07 -6.73
N PRO A 35 -33.66 24.72 -7.46
CA PRO A 35 -33.01 24.09 -8.60
C PRO A 35 -32.42 22.76 -8.12
N PRO A 36 -32.50 21.68 -8.92
CA PRO A 36 -31.92 20.40 -8.53
C PRO A 36 -30.50 20.72 -8.10
N TRP A 37 -30.16 20.44 -6.84
CA TRP A 37 -28.79 20.59 -6.36
C TRP A 37 -27.96 19.83 -7.37
N LYS A 38 -27.26 20.58 -8.24
CA LYS A 38 -26.30 19.99 -9.14
C LYS A 38 -25.35 19.31 -8.18
N CYS A 39 -25.36 17.98 -8.18
CA CYS A 39 -24.26 17.22 -7.61
C CYS A 39 -23.05 17.77 -8.34
N VAL A 40 -22.35 18.71 -7.70
CA VAL A 40 -21.04 19.14 -8.15
C VAL A 40 -20.20 17.93 -7.86
N THR A 41 -20.08 17.06 -8.87
CA THR A 41 -19.01 16.08 -8.88
C THR A 41 -17.73 16.90 -8.71
N PRO A 42 -16.91 16.63 -7.68
CA PRO A 42 -15.60 17.25 -7.59
C PRO A 42 -14.92 17.10 -8.95
N PRO A 43 -14.15 18.09 -9.43
CA PRO A 43 -13.36 17.92 -10.63
C PRO A 43 -12.60 16.61 -10.49
N GLN A 44 -12.90 15.65 -11.36
CA GLN A 44 -12.12 14.43 -11.44
C GLN A 44 -10.79 14.88 -12.04
N GLU A 45 -9.84 15.24 -11.16
CA GLU A 45 -8.48 15.56 -11.52
C GLU A 45 -7.98 14.33 -12.27
N LYS A 46 -7.86 14.43 -13.60
CA LYS A 46 -7.33 13.33 -14.40
C LYS A 46 -5.92 13.10 -13.88
N GLU A 47 -5.70 11.96 -13.24
CA GLU A 47 -4.38 11.57 -12.80
C GLU A 47 -3.46 11.59 -14.01
N ALA A 48 -2.51 12.52 -13.96
CA ALA A 48 -1.55 12.73 -15.02
C ALA A 48 -0.46 11.67 -14.84
N PHE A 49 -0.51 10.64 -15.67
CA PHE A 49 0.52 9.60 -15.68
C PHE A 49 1.40 9.77 -16.90
N GLU A 50 2.70 9.65 -16.68
CA GLU A 50 3.69 9.57 -17.76
C GLU A 50 4.54 8.31 -17.58
N ARG A 51 5.04 7.78 -18.71
CA ARG A 51 6.08 6.74 -18.69
C ARG A 51 7.44 7.39 -18.68
N MET A 52 8.12 7.34 -17.55
CA MET A 52 9.46 7.89 -17.39
C MET A 52 10.51 6.78 -17.33
N ARG A 53 11.71 7.08 -17.82
CA ARG A 53 12.83 6.15 -17.83
C ARG A 53 13.48 6.10 -16.45
N GLY A 54 13.63 4.90 -15.91
CA GLY A 54 14.50 4.60 -14.77
C GLY A 54 15.52 3.55 -15.21
N GLY A 55 16.81 3.88 -15.17
CA GLY A 55 17.87 3.01 -15.70
C GLY A 55 17.61 2.52 -17.12
N SER A 56 17.35 1.21 -17.26
CA SER A 56 17.06 0.56 -18.56
C SER A 56 15.57 0.28 -18.80
N ASN A 57 14.70 0.61 -17.85
CA ASN A 57 13.27 0.32 -17.90
C ASN A 57 12.42 1.61 -17.94
N TRP A 58 11.12 1.44 -18.10
CA TRP A 58 10.14 2.52 -18.17
C TRP A 58 9.00 2.27 -17.18
N TYR A 59 8.79 3.21 -16.29
CA TYR A 59 7.82 3.12 -15.19
C TYR A 59 6.72 4.14 -15.38
N LYS A 60 5.48 3.74 -15.06
CA LYS A 60 4.35 4.66 -15.01
C LYS A 60 4.41 5.41 -13.68
N VAL A 61 4.53 6.73 -13.74
CA VAL A 61 4.67 7.63 -12.60
C VAL A 61 3.75 8.83 -12.73
N HIS A 62 3.47 9.51 -11.61
CA HIS A 62 2.64 10.71 -11.57
C HIS A 62 3.46 11.94 -11.95
N GLU A 63 3.26 12.45 -13.17
CA GLU A 63 3.98 13.62 -13.70
C GLU A 63 3.58 14.93 -13.00
N ASP A 64 2.39 14.96 -12.38
CA ASP A 64 1.86 16.10 -11.65
C ASP A 64 2.53 16.31 -10.28
N LEU A 65 3.32 15.33 -9.81
CA LEU A 65 4.00 15.37 -8.52
C LEU A 65 5.47 15.78 -8.65
N LYS A 66 6.06 16.24 -7.54
CA LYS A 66 7.46 16.70 -7.51
C LYS A 66 8.44 15.57 -7.83
N GLN A 67 9.44 15.84 -8.66
CA GLN A 67 10.53 14.89 -8.98
C GLN A 67 10.04 13.52 -9.51
N PRO A 68 9.22 13.50 -10.58
CA PRO A 68 8.67 12.25 -11.12
C PRO A 68 9.75 11.34 -11.74
N THR A 69 10.85 11.91 -12.24
CA THR A 69 12.03 11.14 -12.69
C THR A 69 12.68 10.37 -11.54
N VAL A 70 12.77 10.98 -10.35
CA VAL A 70 13.33 10.30 -9.16
C VAL A 70 12.40 9.18 -8.67
N ALA A 71 11.08 9.33 -8.83
CA ALA A 71 10.15 8.23 -8.59
C ALA A 71 10.43 7.04 -9.54
N ALA A 72 10.65 7.30 -10.84
CA ALA A 72 10.99 6.27 -11.81
C ALA A 72 12.34 5.59 -11.51
N GLU A 73 13.35 6.36 -11.07
CA GLU A 73 14.64 5.81 -10.62
C GLU A 73 14.48 4.94 -9.37
N THR A 74 13.67 5.39 -8.39
CA THR A 74 13.36 4.63 -7.17
C THR A 74 12.69 3.30 -7.50
N LEU A 75 11.72 3.29 -8.42
CA LEU A 75 11.09 2.08 -8.91
C LEU A 75 12.08 1.16 -9.64
N ASP A 76 13.06 1.71 -10.38
CA ASP A 76 14.10 0.91 -11.04
C ASP A 76 15.05 0.23 -10.05
N GLU A 77 15.39 0.91 -8.96
CA GLU A 77 16.19 0.30 -7.90
C GLU A 77 15.42 -0.81 -7.17
N LEU A 78 14.11 -0.63 -6.92
CA LEU A 78 13.25 -1.68 -6.34
C LEU A 78 13.09 -2.88 -7.28
N ASN A 79 12.91 -2.61 -8.58
CA ASN A 79 12.88 -3.64 -9.61
C ASN A 79 14.21 -4.42 -9.66
N THR A 80 15.33 -3.73 -9.59
CA THR A 80 16.67 -4.34 -9.56
C THR A 80 16.85 -5.25 -8.34
N LEU A 81 16.38 -4.82 -7.16
CA LEU A 81 16.35 -5.64 -5.97
C LEU A 81 15.52 -6.91 -6.19
N ALA A 82 14.30 -6.76 -6.68
CA ALA A 82 13.38 -7.88 -6.89
C ALA A 82 13.97 -8.91 -7.86
N LEU A 83 14.48 -8.47 -9.01
CA LEU A 83 15.15 -9.34 -9.96
C LEU A 83 16.36 -10.06 -9.36
N SER A 84 17.21 -9.35 -8.61
CA SER A 84 18.40 -9.92 -7.99
C SER A 84 18.05 -10.98 -6.95
N LEU A 85 17.01 -10.73 -6.14
CA LEU A 85 16.52 -11.68 -5.16
C LEU A 85 15.93 -12.92 -5.84
N ILE A 86 15.06 -12.75 -6.84
CA ILE A 86 14.45 -13.87 -7.57
C ILE A 86 15.52 -14.71 -8.27
N ALA A 87 16.50 -14.08 -8.93
CA ALA A 87 17.61 -14.77 -9.56
C ALA A 87 18.45 -15.55 -8.54
N ARG A 88 18.77 -14.91 -7.40
CA ARG A 88 19.53 -15.55 -6.31
C ARG A 88 18.79 -16.77 -5.77
N LEU A 89 17.49 -16.66 -5.50
CA LEU A 89 16.65 -17.76 -5.01
C LEU A 89 16.61 -18.92 -6.02
N HIS A 90 16.40 -18.61 -7.31
CA HIS A 90 16.36 -19.62 -8.36
C HIS A 90 17.70 -20.36 -8.47
N GLN A 91 18.80 -19.64 -8.51
CA GLN A 91 20.13 -20.22 -8.54
C GLN A 91 20.39 -21.10 -7.30
N LYS A 92 20.09 -20.57 -6.10
CA LYS A 92 20.39 -21.21 -4.81
C LYS A 92 19.55 -22.46 -4.55
N TYR A 93 18.29 -22.50 -4.98
CA TYR A 93 17.34 -23.55 -4.58
C TYR A 93 16.80 -24.42 -5.72
N ILE A 94 16.92 -23.97 -6.98
CA ILE A 94 16.35 -24.67 -8.14
C ILE A 94 17.44 -25.23 -9.03
N GLU A 95 18.46 -24.44 -9.36
CA GLU A 95 19.57 -24.86 -10.23
C GLU A 95 20.60 -25.72 -9.50
N ASP A 96 20.86 -25.44 -8.22
CA ASP A 96 21.71 -26.26 -7.37
C ASP A 96 20.96 -27.55 -6.93
N PRO A 97 21.45 -28.75 -7.30
CA PRO A 97 20.85 -30.02 -6.88
C PRO A 97 20.78 -30.20 -5.35
N GLN A 98 21.69 -29.57 -4.60
CA GLN A 98 21.76 -29.61 -3.14
C GLN A 98 21.06 -28.39 -2.50
N GLY A 99 20.56 -27.45 -3.29
CA GLY A 99 20.04 -26.17 -2.81
C GLY A 99 18.98 -26.29 -1.72
N LEU A 100 18.09 -27.27 -1.87
CA LEU A 100 16.99 -27.54 -0.92
C LEU A 100 17.39 -28.38 0.28
N GLU A 101 18.63 -28.87 0.39
CA GLU A 101 19.07 -29.67 1.53
C GLU A 101 19.00 -28.88 2.84
N ARG A 102 19.29 -27.57 2.78
CA ARG A 102 19.17 -26.64 3.91
C ARG A 102 17.73 -26.31 4.30
N ILE A 103 16.76 -26.62 3.44
CA ILE A 103 15.34 -26.41 3.71
C ILE A 103 14.75 -27.69 4.31
N ARG A 104 13.93 -27.54 5.36
CA ARG A 104 13.25 -28.67 5.99
C ARG A 104 12.44 -29.48 4.96
N PRO A 105 12.46 -30.83 5.00
CA PRO A 105 11.83 -31.67 3.99
C PRO A 105 10.36 -31.32 3.70
N ASP A 106 9.57 -31.00 4.72
CA ASP A 106 8.15 -30.65 4.61
C ASP A 106 7.91 -29.30 3.92
N LYS A 107 8.91 -28.41 3.90
CA LYS A 107 8.83 -27.08 3.26
C LYS A 107 9.40 -27.04 1.85
N ARG A 108 10.20 -28.03 1.43
CA ARG A 108 10.90 -28.03 0.13
C ARG A 108 9.96 -27.82 -1.06
N LYS A 109 8.80 -28.48 -1.07
CA LYS A 109 7.80 -28.33 -2.15
C LYS A 109 7.23 -26.91 -2.19
N LEU A 110 6.91 -26.34 -1.03
CA LEU A 110 6.41 -24.98 -0.88
C LEU A 110 7.46 -23.98 -1.37
N VAL A 111 8.71 -24.08 -0.91
CA VAL A 111 9.79 -23.16 -1.31
C VAL A 111 10.03 -23.24 -2.82
N ARG A 112 10.14 -24.45 -3.37
CA ARG A 112 10.29 -24.65 -4.82
C ARG A 112 9.15 -23.99 -5.60
N ASN A 113 7.90 -24.21 -5.19
CA ASN A 113 6.73 -23.65 -5.88
C ASN A 113 6.69 -22.13 -5.79
N GLY A 114 7.00 -21.54 -4.63
CA GLY A 114 7.03 -20.09 -4.43
C GLY A 114 8.10 -19.42 -5.31
N ILE A 115 9.30 -19.99 -5.39
CA ILE A 115 10.38 -19.47 -6.26
C ILE A 115 9.98 -19.55 -7.74
N MET A 116 9.36 -20.66 -8.16
CA MET A 116 8.86 -20.80 -9.53
C MET A 116 7.70 -19.83 -9.83
N SER A 117 6.86 -19.53 -8.82
CA SER A 117 5.82 -18.50 -8.93
C SER A 117 6.46 -17.13 -9.18
N LEU A 118 7.40 -16.72 -8.33
CA LEU A 118 8.14 -15.46 -8.49
C LEU A 118 8.74 -15.30 -9.89
N LYS A 119 9.47 -16.32 -10.36
CA LYS A 119 10.14 -16.29 -11.67
C LYS A 119 9.16 -16.19 -12.85
N ARG A 120 7.96 -16.74 -12.71
CA ARG A 120 6.94 -16.72 -13.77
C ARG A 120 6.18 -15.39 -13.82
N ASN A 121 5.96 -14.81 -12.66
CA ASN A 121 4.95 -13.79 -12.44
C ASN A 121 5.53 -12.39 -12.24
N PHE A 122 6.79 -12.25 -11.80
CA PHE A 122 7.44 -10.95 -11.70
C PHE A 122 8.05 -10.55 -13.04
N ARG A 123 7.68 -9.36 -13.54
CA ARG A 123 8.26 -8.77 -14.76
C ARG A 123 8.66 -7.33 -14.47
N THR A 124 9.73 -6.85 -15.12
CA THR A 124 10.23 -5.49 -14.91
C THR A 124 9.22 -4.41 -15.28
N ALA A 125 8.42 -4.67 -16.31
CA ALA A 125 7.38 -3.77 -16.78
C ALA A 125 6.17 -3.68 -15.85
N SER A 126 6.12 -4.47 -14.78
CA SER A 126 4.95 -4.53 -13.89
C SER A 126 4.93 -3.43 -12.83
N LEU A 127 6.02 -2.70 -12.58
CA LEU A 127 6.04 -1.68 -11.52
C LEU A 127 5.45 -0.34 -11.97
N GLU A 128 4.59 0.23 -11.13
CA GLU A 128 4.09 1.59 -11.27
C GLU A 128 4.04 2.32 -9.93
N GLU A 129 4.08 3.65 -9.98
CA GLU A 129 3.90 4.48 -8.80
C GLU A 129 2.44 4.45 -8.34
N ASN A 130 2.26 4.32 -7.03
CA ASN A 130 0.95 4.39 -6.39
C ASN A 130 0.82 5.61 -5.47
N ILE A 131 -0.38 6.18 -5.42
CA ILE A 131 -0.76 7.23 -4.46
C ILE A 131 -2.03 6.77 -3.76
N PRO A 132 -1.99 6.42 -2.47
CA PRO A 132 -3.13 5.77 -1.79
C PRO A 132 -4.43 6.57 -1.85
N SER A 133 -4.35 7.90 -1.77
CA SER A 133 -5.54 8.78 -1.85
C SER A 133 -6.21 8.77 -3.23
N ARG A 134 -5.54 8.24 -4.25
CA ARG A 134 -5.96 8.13 -5.65
C ARG A 134 -6.38 6.70 -6.02
N SER A 135 -5.88 5.69 -5.31
CA SER A 135 -6.10 4.26 -5.60
C SER A 135 -6.98 3.52 -4.60
N GLY A 136 -7.73 4.23 -3.74
CA GLY A 136 -8.69 3.61 -2.82
C GLY A 136 -8.15 3.29 -1.43
N GLY A 137 -6.92 3.73 -1.11
CA GLY A 137 -6.36 3.75 0.24
C GLY A 137 -5.21 2.78 0.48
N ASP A 138 -4.99 1.81 -0.40
CA ASP A 138 -3.87 0.87 -0.28
C ASP A 138 -2.55 1.54 -0.64
N THR A 139 -1.50 1.30 0.16
CA THR A 139 -0.19 1.91 -0.06
C THR A 139 0.62 1.21 -1.14
N SER A 140 0.52 -0.11 -1.20
CA SER A 140 1.12 -0.94 -2.23
C SER A 140 0.25 -2.17 -2.43
N TYR A 141 0.23 -2.70 -3.65
CA TYR A 141 -0.55 -3.89 -3.97
C TYR A 141 -0.05 -4.57 -5.25
N VAL A 142 -0.48 -5.82 -5.44
CA VAL A 142 -0.25 -6.59 -6.65
C VAL A 142 -1.57 -7.00 -7.29
N ILE A 143 -1.73 -6.71 -8.58
CA ILE A 143 -2.89 -7.11 -9.39
C ILE A 143 -2.53 -8.33 -10.24
N ASP A 144 -3.51 -9.23 -10.42
CA ASP A 144 -3.47 -10.38 -11.32
C ASP A 144 -2.20 -11.23 -11.21
N LYS A 145 -1.76 -11.48 -9.97
CA LYS A 145 -0.57 -12.29 -9.65
C LYS A 145 0.70 -11.76 -10.32
N GLY A 146 0.88 -10.45 -10.42
CA GLY A 146 2.16 -9.83 -10.78
C GLY A 146 2.15 -9.05 -12.10
N ASP A 147 0.97 -8.90 -12.72
CA ASP A 147 0.83 -8.07 -13.90
C ASP A 147 1.08 -6.59 -13.58
N ILE A 148 0.65 -6.13 -12.39
CA ILE A 148 0.94 -4.79 -11.88
C ILE A 148 1.37 -4.87 -10.42
N PHE A 149 2.48 -4.24 -10.09
CA PHE A 149 2.98 -3.94 -8.75
C PHE A 149 2.89 -2.42 -8.58
N ALA A 150 1.85 -1.97 -7.90
CA ALA A 150 1.69 -0.56 -7.58
C ALA A 150 2.38 -0.29 -6.25
N VAL A 151 3.36 0.61 -6.23
CA VAL A 151 4.18 0.89 -5.03
C VAL A 151 4.16 2.37 -4.74
N CYS A 152 3.79 2.74 -3.51
CA CYS A 152 3.96 4.11 -3.04
C CYS A 152 5.44 4.36 -2.73
N VAL A 153 6.05 5.28 -3.47
CA VAL A 153 7.46 5.71 -3.27
C VAL A 153 7.57 7.10 -2.65
N ARG A 154 6.45 7.63 -2.15
CA ARG A 154 6.33 8.99 -1.62
C ARG A 154 5.83 9.00 -0.19
N ASP A 155 6.20 10.05 0.53
CA ASP A 155 5.66 10.35 1.85
C ASP A 155 4.54 11.41 1.75
N PRO A 156 3.27 11.05 1.98
CA PRO A 156 2.15 11.99 1.94
C PRO A 156 2.20 13.01 3.06
N THR A 157 2.88 12.72 4.17
CA THR A 157 3.07 13.66 5.29
C THR A 157 4.10 14.75 4.95
N GLN A 158 4.93 14.52 3.94
CA GLN A 158 5.96 15.43 3.44
C GLN A 158 5.59 16.03 2.09
N ASN A 159 4.30 16.33 1.87
CA ASN A 159 3.80 16.92 0.63
C ASN A 159 4.19 16.09 -0.62
N ASN A 160 4.01 14.77 -0.53
CA ASN A 160 4.30 13.80 -1.59
C ASN A 160 5.75 13.88 -2.14
N GLN A 161 6.71 14.20 -1.28
CA GLN A 161 8.13 14.06 -1.61
C GLN A 161 8.50 12.58 -1.69
N ILE A 162 9.54 12.24 -2.47
CA ILE A 162 10.10 10.90 -2.52
C ILE A 162 10.53 10.48 -1.11
N ASP A 163 10.16 9.27 -0.72
CA ASP A 163 10.53 8.69 0.57
C ASP A 163 12.06 8.52 0.63
N ARG A 164 12.66 9.01 1.70
CA ARG A 164 14.12 8.99 1.90
C ARG A 164 14.59 7.70 2.56
N ASP A 165 13.69 6.92 3.17
CA ASP A 165 14.04 5.62 3.75
C ASP A 165 13.90 4.51 2.70
N PHE A 166 14.94 4.40 1.89
CA PHE A 166 14.99 3.37 0.86
C PHE A 166 14.95 1.95 1.46
N ASN A 167 15.43 1.73 2.69
CA ASN A 167 15.37 0.41 3.31
C ASN A 167 13.92 -0.02 3.61
N THR A 168 13.05 0.93 3.95
CA THR A 168 11.62 0.69 4.12
C THR A 168 10.94 0.39 2.80
N LEU A 169 11.27 1.10 1.72
CA LEU A 169 10.77 0.78 0.38
C LEU A 169 11.16 -0.64 -0.06
N LYS A 170 12.38 -1.08 0.25
CA LYS A 170 12.81 -2.46 0.00
C LYS A 170 12.01 -3.48 0.80
N PHE A 171 11.72 -3.21 2.08
CA PHE A 171 10.86 -4.07 2.90
C PHE A 171 9.48 -4.25 2.27
N VAL A 172 8.88 -3.15 1.78
CA VAL A 172 7.58 -3.17 1.10
C VAL A 172 7.66 -3.92 -0.23
N MET A 173 8.70 -3.72 -1.04
CA MET A 173 8.86 -4.49 -2.28
C MET A 173 8.96 -6.01 -1.99
N ILE A 174 9.69 -6.41 -0.95
CA ILE A 174 9.78 -7.83 -0.56
C ILE A 174 8.43 -8.35 -0.02
N HIS A 175 7.63 -7.49 0.63
CA HIS A 175 6.25 -7.82 1.02
C HIS A 175 5.38 -8.15 -0.20
N GLU A 176 5.43 -7.34 -1.25
CA GLU A 176 4.68 -7.60 -2.48
C GLU A 176 5.16 -8.88 -3.19
N LEU A 177 6.47 -9.18 -3.16
CA LEU A 177 6.99 -10.47 -3.63
C LEU A 177 6.45 -11.64 -2.79
N ALA A 178 6.26 -11.46 -1.48
CA ALA A 178 5.67 -12.49 -0.62
C ALA A 178 4.21 -12.80 -1.01
N HIS A 179 3.45 -11.82 -1.51
CA HIS A 179 2.11 -12.08 -2.06
C HIS A 179 2.15 -12.97 -3.31
N ILE A 180 3.18 -12.86 -4.16
CA ILE A 180 3.36 -13.76 -5.31
C ILE A 180 3.88 -15.14 -4.91
N PHE A 181 4.73 -15.20 -3.90
CA PHE A 181 5.27 -16.45 -3.37
C PHE A 181 4.19 -17.28 -2.67
N THR A 182 3.22 -16.61 -2.05
CA THR A 182 2.16 -17.22 -1.23
C THR A 182 0.96 -17.61 -2.08
N THR A 183 0.34 -18.74 -1.75
CA THR A 183 -0.83 -19.24 -2.49
C THR A 183 -2.17 -18.81 -1.89
N SER A 184 -2.19 -18.51 -0.59
CA SER A 184 -3.33 -17.91 0.10
C SER A 184 -3.39 -16.40 -0.12
N PHE A 185 -4.57 -15.83 0.10
CA PHE A 185 -4.80 -14.39 0.06
C PHE A 185 -4.64 -13.77 1.45
N GLY A 186 -4.20 -12.51 1.50
CA GLY A 186 -4.00 -11.76 2.73
C GLY A 186 -2.73 -12.15 3.48
N HIS A 187 -2.72 -11.86 4.79
CA HIS A 187 -1.54 -11.94 5.66
C HIS A 187 -1.70 -13.02 6.74
N ASP A 188 -1.99 -14.26 6.31
CA ASP A 188 -2.07 -15.42 7.22
C ASP A 188 -0.68 -15.90 7.68
N THR A 189 -0.63 -16.93 8.54
CA THR A 189 0.65 -17.49 9.01
C THR A 189 1.53 -18.00 7.87
N LEU A 190 0.95 -18.51 6.78
CA LEU A 190 1.71 -18.97 5.62
C LEU A 190 2.38 -17.78 4.93
N PHE A 191 1.65 -16.68 4.71
CA PHE A 191 2.19 -15.44 4.19
C PHE A 191 3.37 -14.94 5.04
N TRP A 192 3.19 -14.83 6.37
CA TRP A 192 4.24 -14.28 7.24
C TRP A 192 5.48 -15.17 7.29
N ASN A 193 5.31 -16.49 7.26
CA ASN A 193 6.43 -17.42 7.15
C ASN A 193 7.18 -17.24 5.81
N ASN A 194 6.46 -17.12 4.70
CA ASN A 194 7.04 -16.87 3.38
C ASN A 194 7.78 -15.53 3.32
N PHE A 195 7.16 -14.48 3.88
CA PHE A 195 7.75 -13.16 3.93
C PHE A 195 9.03 -13.16 4.78
N GLY A 196 9.03 -13.82 5.93
CA GLY A 196 10.21 -14.03 6.76
C GLY A 196 11.34 -14.76 6.00
N PHE A 197 11.00 -15.81 5.25
CA PHE A 197 11.96 -16.51 4.39
C PHE A 197 12.57 -15.58 3.32
N LEU A 198 11.75 -14.80 2.60
CA LEU A 198 12.23 -13.87 1.58
C LEU A 198 13.09 -12.74 2.17
N LEU A 199 12.71 -12.20 3.33
CA LEU A 199 13.51 -11.20 4.04
C LEU A 199 14.85 -11.76 4.46
N HIS A 200 14.91 -12.99 4.99
CA HIS A 200 16.15 -13.63 5.35
C HIS A 200 17.09 -13.77 4.14
N GLU A 201 16.56 -14.23 3.00
CA GLU A 201 17.33 -14.36 1.75
C GLU A 201 17.77 -12.99 1.20
N ALA A 202 16.95 -11.95 1.35
CA ALA A 202 17.33 -10.58 0.98
C ALA A 202 18.43 -10.01 1.88
N VAL A 203 18.46 -10.37 3.16
CA VAL A 203 19.56 -10.02 4.08
C VAL A 203 20.84 -10.73 3.69
N GLU A 204 20.79 -12.04 3.42
CA GLU A 204 21.96 -12.80 2.95
C GLU A 204 22.53 -12.26 1.62
N LEU A 205 21.66 -11.77 0.74
CA LEU A 205 22.05 -11.12 -0.51
C LEU A 205 22.67 -9.72 -0.29
N GLY A 206 22.54 -9.14 0.91
CA GLY A 206 22.91 -7.76 1.22
C GLY A 206 21.94 -6.73 0.62
N ALA A 207 20.78 -7.17 0.13
CA ALA A 207 19.79 -6.31 -0.50
C ALA A 207 18.95 -5.54 0.53
N TYR A 208 18.68 -6.13 1.70
CA TYR A 208 17.87 -5.54 2.77
C TYR A 208 18.66 -5.45 4.09
N LYS A 209 18.57 -4.32 4.79
CA LYS A 209 19.13 -4.15 6.13
C LYS A 209 18.06 -4.50 7.15
N VAL A 210 18.39 -5.42 8.05
CA VAL A 210 17.50 -5.87 9.12
C VAL A 210 17.01 -4.68 9.97
N THR A 211 15.69 -4.52 10.05
CA THR A 211 15.02 -3.56 10.94
C THR A 211 13.99 -4.29 11.80
N ASP A 212 14.04 -4.07 13.11
CA ASP A 212 13.03 -4.56 14.05
C ASP A 212 11.87 -3.55 14.14
N ASN A 213 10.94 -3.65 13.18
CA ASN A 213 9.76 -2.77 13.13
C ASN A 213 8.80 -2.96 14.33
N SER A 214 8.96 -4.02 15.12
CA SER A 214 8.19 -4.22 16.36
C SER A 214 8.66 -3.30 17.51
N LYS A 215 9.89 -2.79 17.41
CA LYS A 215 10.48 -1.86 18.37
C LYS A 215 10.54 -0.44 17.82
N VAL A 216 10.91 -0.32 16.54
CA VAL A 216 11.02 0.96 15.84
C VAL A 216 9.90 1.00 14.83
N HIS A 217 8.74 1.49 15.25
CA HIS A 217 7.61 1.74 14.37
C HIS A 217 8.05 2.64 13.21
N THR A 218 8.04 2.09 12.00
CA THR A 218 8.60 2.78 10.82
C THR A 218 7.48 3.40 9.99
N PRO A 219 7.49 4.73 9.78
CA PRO A 219 6.51 5.36 8.92
C PRO A 219 6.74 4.93 7.46
N TYR A 220 5.66 4.69 6.73
CA TYR A 220 5.69 4.40 5.31
C TYR A 220 4.40 4.89 4.68
N CYS A 221 4.47 5.75 3.66
CA CYS A 221 3.31 6.21 2.87
C CYS A 221 2.07 6.60 3.71
N GLY A 222 2.27 7.28 4.84
CA GLY A 222 1.20 7.73 5.75
C GLY A 222 0.65 6.66 6.71
N ILE A 223 1.15 5.43 6.66
CA ILE A 223 0.88 4.37 7.64
C ILE A 223 2.12 4.06 8.48
N THR A 224 1.97 3.18 9.48
CA THR A 224 3.06 2.73 10.34
C THR A 224 3.29 1.24 10.18
N VAL A 225 4.48 0.85 9.71
CA VAL A 225 4.97 -0.52 9.72
C VAL A 225 5.43 -0.85 11.14
N SER A 226 4.71 -1.77 11.79
CA SER A 226 4.90 -2.12 13.21
C SER A 226 5.28 -3.58 13.46
N TYR A 227 5.53 -4.34 12.39
CA TYR A 227 5.80 -5.76 12.47
C TYR A 227 6.91 -6.18 11.50
N SER A 228 7.72 -7.16 11.92
CA SER A 228 8.77 -7.77 11.10
C SER A 228 8.85 -9.26 11.42
N PRO A 229 8.61 -10.16 10.44
CA PRO A 229 8.57 -11.61 10.69
C PRO A 229 9.94 -12.19 11.07
N LEU A 230 11.04 -11.45 10.85
CA LEU A 230 12.39 -11.88 11.28
C LEU A 230 12.55 -11.93 12.81
N PHE A 231 11.66 -11.26 13.56
CA PHE A 231 11.73 -11.15 15.02
C PHE A 231 10.58 -11.87 15.74
N ASP A 232 9.74 -12.60 15.00
CA ASP A 232 8.62 -13.35 15.57
C ASP A 232 8.99 -14.81 15.76
N ALA A 233 9.31 -15.17 17.01
CA ALA A 233 9.67 -16.54 17.39
C ALA A 233 8.52 -17.56 17.23
N LYS A 234 7.28 -17.11 16.96
CA LYS A 234 6.13 -17.99 16.71
C LYS A 234 6.05 -18.45 15.25
N LEU A 235 6.77 -17.79 14.35
CA LEU A 235 6.81 -18.16 12.94
C LEU A 235 7.72 -19.37 12.71
N ASP A 236 7.36 -20.16 11.72
CA ASP A 236 7.95 -21.47 11.46
C ASP A 236 9.13 -21.33 10.48
N SER A 237 10.36 -21.41 10.98
CA SER A 237 11.58 -21.29 10.17
C SER A 237 11.65 -22.34 9.07
N TYR A 238 12.04 -21.96 7.85
CA TYR A 238 12.13 -22.92 6.73
C TYR A 238 13.43 -23.70 6.72
N TYR A 239 14.45 -23.22 7.42
CA TYR A 239 15.75 -23.85 7.48
C TYR A 239 15.73 -25.04 8.43
N ALA A 240 16.45 -26.10 8.06
CA ALA A 240 16.74 -27.18 9.00
C ALA A 240 17.53 -26.62 10.18
N ALA A 241 17.29 -27.16 11.39
CA ALA A 241 18.15 -26.86 12.52
C ALA A 241 19.60 -27.19 12.13
N ALA A 242 20.55 -26.32 12.50
CA ALA A 242 21.95 -26.62 12.32
C ALA A 242 22.25 -27.97 13.01
N PRO A 243 23.03 -28.86 12.38
CA PRO A 243 23.41 -30.09 13.05
C PRO A 243 24.06 -29.73 14.39
N ALA A 244 23.61 -30.37 15.47
CA ALA A 244 24.25 -30.25 16.76
C ALA A 244 25.68 -30.80 16.61
N HIS A 245 26.67 -29.91 16.69
CA HIS A 245 28.08 -30.26 16.71
C HIS A 245 28.51 -30.79 18.08
#